data_AF-A0A5Y7ALS0-F1
#
_entry.id   AF-A0A5Y7ALS0-F1
#
_cell.length_a   1.000
_cell.length_b   1.000
_cell.length_c   1.000
_cell.angle_alpha   90.00
_cell.angle_beta   90.00
_cell.angle_gamma   90.00
#
_symmetry.space_group_name_H-M   'P 1'
#
loop_
_entity.id
_entity.type
_entity.pdbx_description
1 polymer ?
#
loop_
_entity_poly.entity_id
_entity_poly.type
_entity_poly.pdbx_seq_one_letter_code
_entity_poly.pdbx_strand_id
1 'polypeptide(L)' 'MPTPCYISITGQTQGNITAGAFTADSVGNIYVQGHEDEMLVQEFLHNVTVPTDPQSGQPSGQRSHKPFIFTVAL' A
#
# COMPACT_ATOMS: atom_id res chain seq x y z
N MET A 1 8.27 -17.23 4.57
CA MET A 1 7.98 -15.80 4.77
C MET A 1 7.32 -15.29 3.51
N PRO A 2 6.18 -14.57 3.60
CA PRO A 2 5.68 -13.82 2.45
C PRO A 2 6.73 -12.81 2.00
N THR A 3 6.85 -12.60 0.69
CA THR A 3 7.78 -11.62 0.13
C THR A 3 7.20 -10.21 0.31
N PRO A 4 7.98 -9.25 0.83
CA PRO A 4 7.51 -7.88 1.02
C PRO A 4 7.26 -7.17 -0.31
N CYS A 5 6.51 -6.08 -0.26
CA CYS A 5 6.23 -5.21 -1.40
C CYS A 5 6.89 -3.85 -1.22
N TYR A 6 6.96 -3.06 -2.30
CA TYR A 6 7.44 -1.68 -2.27
C TYR A 6 6.33 -0.73 -2.68
N ILE A 7 6.26 0.44 -2.05
CA ILE A 7 5.33 1.52 -2.40
C ILE A 7 6.10 2.83 -2.57
N SER A 8 5.83 3.55 -3.66
CA SER A 8 6.24 4.94 -3.86
C SER A 8 5.03 5.86 -3.73
N ILE A 9 5.16 6.96 -3.00
CA ILE A 9 4.07 7.94 -2.80
C ILE A 9 4.50 9.30 -3.34
N THR A 10 3.75 9.82 -4.31
CA THR A 10 3.92 11.20 -4.80
C THR A 10 2.74 12.07 -4.35
N GLY A 11 3.03 13.02 -3.47
CA GLY A 11 2.08 14.03 -3.03
C GLY A 11 1.97 15.19 -4.02
N GLN A 12 0.78 15.77 -4.14
CA GLN A 12 0.56 16.93 -5.02
C GLN A 12 1.41 18.15 -4.64
N THR A 13 1.62 18.38 -3.34
CA THR A 13 2.38 19.52 -2.83
C THR A 13 3.77 19.16 -2.30
N GLN A 14 3.98 17.89 -1.95
CA GLN A 14 5.20 17.41 -1.29
C GLN A 14 6.17 16.70 -2.25
N GLY A 15 5.78 16.50 -3.52
CA GLY A 15 6.59 15.75 -4.48
C GLY A 15 6.69 14.28 -4.08
N ASN A 16 7.84 13.65 -4.30
CA ASN A 16 8.08 12.26 -3.90
C ASN A 16 8.23 12.17 -2.37
N ILE A 17 7.18 11.75 -1.67
CA ILE A 17 7.12 11.61 -0.21
C ILE A 17 8.02 10.46 0.26
N THR A 18 8.15 9.41 -0.54
CA THR A 18 8.98 8.25 -0.21
C THR A 18 10.43 8.40 -0.66
N ALA A 19 10.83 9.59 -1.13
CA ALA A 19 12.21 9.86 -1.50
C ALA A 19 13.15 9.60 -0.30
N GLY A 20 14.11 8.70 -0.48
CA GLY A 20 15.04 8.28 0.57
C GLY A 20 14.44 7.47 1.73
N ALA A 21 13.17 7.04 1.65
CA ALA A 21 12.47 6.31 2.72
C ALA A 21 13.01 4.91 2.99
N PHE A 22 13.87 4.38 2.13
CA PHE A 22 14.51 3.08 2.33
C PHE A 22 16.01 3.15 2.09
N THR A 23 16.61 4.12 2.77
CA THR A 23 18.06 4.33 2.88
C THR A 23 18.57 3.89 4.26
N ALA A 24 19.89 3.81 4.41
CA ALA A 24 20.51 3.48 5.69
C ALA A 24 20.11 4.48 6.81
N ASP A 25 19.91 5.75 6.47
CA ASP A 25 19.50 6.78 7.43
C ASP A 25 18.05 6.59 7.91
N SER A 26 17.19 5.98 7.08
CA SER A 26 15.78 5.74 7.39
C SER A 26 15.56 4.44 8.14
N VAL A 27 16.12 3.33 7.66
CA VAL A 27 15.80 1.98 8.15
C VAL A 27 17.01 1.24 8.73
N GLY A 28 18.17 1.89 8.81
CA GLY A 28 19.41 1.24 9.25
C GLY A 28 19.83 0.14 8.28
N ASN A 29 20.14 -1.05 8.79
CA ASN A 29 20.81 -2.11 8.03
C ASN A 29 19.90 -2.92 7.09
N ILE A 30 18.58 -2.67 7.09
CA ILE A 30 17.64 -3.49 6.30
C ILE A 30 17.35 -2.92 4.91
N TYR A 31 17.98 -1.80 4.54
CA TYR A 31 17.79 -1.17 3.24
C TYR A 31 18.22 -2.06 2.07
N VAL A 32 17.62 -1.85 0.89
CA VAL A 32 17.94 -2.59 -0.35
C VAL A 32 18.27 -1.58 -1.45
N GLN A 33 19.41 -1.80 -2.11
CA GLN A 33 19.83 -0.96 -3.24
C GLN A 33 18.85 -1.10 -4.41
N GLY A 34 18.53 0.02 -5.06
CA GLY A 34 17.56 0.11 -6.16
C GLY A 34 16.12 0.38 -5.73
N HIS A 35 15.85 0.48 -4.43
CA HIS A 35 14.54 0.79 -3.85
C HIS A 35 14.60 1.98 -2.87
N GLU A 36 15.57 2.89 -3.04
CA GLU A 36 15.86 3.97 -2.10
C GLU A 36 14.68 4.95 -1.91
N ASP A 37 13.88 5.13 -2.97
CA ASP A 37 12.74 6.06 -3.04
C ASP A 37 11.38 5.37 -2.84
N GLU A 38 11.39 4.15 -2.32
CA GLU A 38 10.21 3.33 -2.05
C GLU A 38 10.24 2.82 -0.61
N MET A 39 9.09 2.70 0.03
CA MET A 39 9.00 2.13 1.38
C MET A 39 8.73 0.61 1.34
N LEU A 40 9.33 -0.12 2.28
CA LEU A 40 9.16 -1.57 2.41
C LEU A 40 7.89 -1.94 3.19
N VAL A 41 6.93 -2.57 2.51
CA VAL A 41 5.64 -2.99 3.08
C VAL A 41 5.70 -4.42 3.58
N GLN A 42 5.31 -4.61 4.84
CA GLN A 42 5.29 -5.92 5.52
C GLN A 42 3.93 -6.60 5.45
N GLU A 43 2.84 -5.83 5.50
CA GLU A 43 1.48 -6.35 5.48
C GLU A 43 0.59 -5.51 4.57
N PHE A 44 -0.42 -6.16 3.99
CA PHE A 44 -1.33 -5.54 3.05
C PHE A 44 -2.77 -6.07 3.21
N LEU A 45 -3.74 -5.15 3.23
CA LEU A 45 -5.17 -5.44 3.25
C LEU A 45 -5.92 -4.45 2.34
N HIS A 46 -6.69 -4.99 1.40
CA HIS A 46 -7.59 -4.21 0.57
C HIS A 46 -8.82 -5.02 0.19
N ASN A 47 -9.98 -4.36 0.13
CA ASN A 47 -11.23 -5.01 -0.23
C ASN A 47 -12.02 -4.13 -1.19
N VAL A 48 -12.64 -4.75 -2.19
CA VAL A 48 -13.54 -4.11 -3.14
C VAL A 48 -14.83 -4.90 -3.15
N THR A 49 -15.92 -4.28 -2.71
CA THR A 49 -17.21 -4.95 -2.51
C THR A 49 -18.22 -4.47 -3.53
N VAL A 50 -19.01 -5.37 -4.09
CA VAL A 50 -20.21 -5.03 -4.87
C VAL A 50 -21.43 -5.38 -4.01
N PRO A 51 -22.37 -4.44 -3.77
CA PRO A 51 -23.58 -4.78 -3.03
C PRO A 51 -24.42 -5.77 -3.83
N THR A 52 -24.96 -6.78 -3.14
CA THR A 52 -25.79 -7.83 -3.72
C THR A 52 -27.16 -7.84 -3.05
N ASP A 53 -28.21 -8.07 -3.83
CA ASP A 53 -29.57 -8.28 -3.31
C ASP A 53 -29.64 -9.60 -2.50
N PRO A 54 -30.12 -9.59 -1.24
CA PRO A 54 -30.13 -10.78 -0.39
C PRO A 54 -30.96 -11.96 -0.91
N GLN A 55 -32.02 -11.70 -1.69
CA GLN A 55 -32.90 -12.76 -2.19
C GLN A 55 -32.43 -13.38 -3.49
N SER A 56 -31.88 -12.59 -4.41
CA SER A 56 -31.43 -13.06 -5.73
C SER A 56 -29.92 -13.29 -5.84
N GLY A 57 -29.11 -12.73 -4.94
CA GLY A 57 -27.65 -12.71 -5.03
C GLY A 57 -27.11 -11.83 -6.16
N GLN A 58 -27.98 -11.13 -6.90
CA GLN A 58 -27.59 -10.31 -8.04
C GLN A 58 -26.96 -8.98 -7.58
N PRO A 59 -26.00 -8.43 -8.34
CA PRO A 59 -25.46 -7.10 -8.08
C PRO A 59 -26.56 -6.05 -8.07
N SER A 60 -26.69 -5.31 -6.96
CA SER A 60 -27.75 -4.31 -6.76
C SER A 60 -27.24 -2.87 -6.77
N GLY A 61 -25.94 -2.66 -7.02
CA GLY A 61 -25.33 -1.34 -7.05
C GLY A 61 -23.88 -1.33 -7.56
N GLN A 62 -23.26 -0.15 -7.52
CA GLN A 62 -21.89 0.02 -7.96
C GLN A 62 -20.88 -0.54 -6.94
N ARG A 63 -19.70 -0.92 -7.44
CA ARG A 63 -18.56 -1.33 -6.61
C ARG A 63 -18.15 -0.23 -5.63
N SER A 64 -17.80 -0.62 -4.42
CA SER A 64 -17.26 0.24 -3.36
C SER A 64 -15.85 -0.22 -3.03
N HIS A 65 -14.86 0.62 -3.34
CA HIS A 65 -13.48 0.42 -2.90
C HIS A 65 -13.39 0.75 -1.41
N LYS A 66 -12.94 -0.21 -0.60
CA LYS A 66 -12.56 0.04 0.79
C LYS A 66 -11.11 0.57 0.84
N PRO A 67 -10.66 1.11 1.97
CA PRO A 67 -9.30 1.64 2.08
C PRO A 67 -8.22 0.64 1.66
N PHE A 68 -7.10 1.17 1.20
CA PHE A 68 -5.88 0.43 0.92
C PHE A 68 -5.01 0.54 2.18
N ILE A 69 -4.88 -0.56 2.94
CA ILE A 69 -4.22 -0.58 4.25
C ILE A 69 -2.90 -1.33 4.09
N PHE A 70 -1.79 -0.70 4.46
CA PHE A 70 -0.46 -1.28 4.44
C PHE A 70 0.31 -0.94 5.71
N THR A 71 1.23 -1.81 6.09
CA THR A 71 2.07 -1.66 7.29
C THR A 71 3.54 -1.49 6.90
N VAL A 72 4.19 -0.48 7.47
CA VAL A 72 5.63 -0.19 7.33
C VAL A 72 6.28 0.00 8.70
N ALA A 73 7.61 -0.06 8.74
CA ALA A 73 8.39 0.35 9.91
C ALA A 73 8.42 1.89 10.06
N LEU A 74 8.72 2.35 11.27
CA LEU A 74 9.02 3.75 11.56
C LEU A 74 10.42 4.12 11.09
#